data_AF-A0A9D6TN95-F1
#
_entry.id   AF-A0A9D6TN95-F1
#
_cell.length_a   1.000
_cell.length_b   1.000
_cell.length_c   1.000
_cell.angle_alpha   90.00
_cell.angle_beta   90.00
_cell.angle_gamma   90.00
#
_symmetry.space_group_name_H-M   'P 1'
#
loop_
_entity.id
_entity.type
_entity.pdbx_description
1 polymer ?
#
loop_
_entity_poly.entity_id
_entity_poly.type
_entity_poly.pdbx_seq_one_letter_code
_entity_poly.pdbx_strand_id
1 'polypeptide(L)'
;MDNLKPRWFLRNLQAALRVLPVSVLTGARQTGKTTLIQSITPARAYFTLDELGVLEQAERNPDSLLATRPVNLDEVQRAPRLLLAVKRAVDLRRRAGE
;
A
#
# COMPACT_ATOMS: atom_id res chain seq x y z
N MET A 1 -2.91 -21.71 -16.54
CA MET A 1 -2.40 -20.36 -16.17
C MET A 1 -0.92 -20.53 -15.81
N ASP A 2 -0.12 -21.10 -16.71
CA ASP A 2 1.06 -21.89 -16.31
C ASP A 2 2.39 -21.23 -16.69
N ASN A 3 2.39 -19.90 -16.87
CA ASN A 3 3.57 -19.15 -17.33
C ASN A 3 3.87 -17.88 -16.52
N LEU A 4 3.27 -17.73 -15.33
CA LEU A 4 3.62 -16.63 -14.43
C LEU A 4 4.98 -16.93 -13.78
N LYS A 5 6.00 -16.16 -14.17
CA LYS A 5 7.31 -16.22 -13.50
C LYS A 5 7.15 -15.94 -12.00
N PRO A 6 7.93 -16.63 -11.13
CA PRO A 6 7.87 -16.40 -9.69
C PRO A 6 8.05 -14.92 -9.35
N ARG A 7 7.25 -14.44 -8.41
CA ARG A 7 7.36 -13.08 -7.86
C ARG A 7 8.58 -13.01 -6.93
N TRP A 8 9.78 -12.93 -7.50
CA TRP A 8 11.05 -13.05 -6.77
C TRP A 8 11.20 -12.08 -5.60
N PHE A 9 10.64 -10.87 -5.70
CA PHE A 9 10.68 -9.87 -4.62
C PHE A 9 9.63 -10.09 -3.51
N LEU A 10 8.72 -11.04 -3.65
CA LEU A 10 7.64 -11.29 -2.68
C LEU A 10 8.18 -11.60 -1.29
N ARG A 11 9.22 -12.44 -1.19
CA ARG A 11 9.83 -12.80 0.09
C ARG A 11 10.42 -11.58 0.81
N ASN A 12 11.08 -10.70 0.07
CA ASN A 12 11.67 -9.48 0.62
C ASN A 12 10.60 -8.52 1.12
N LEU A 13 9.53 -8.33 0.34
CA LEU A 13 8.40 -7.49 0.73
C LEU A 13 7.67 -8.07 1.95
N GLN A 14 7.44 -9.38 2.00
CA GLN A 14 6.86 -10.05 3.18
C GLN A 14 7.76 -9.90 4.41
N ALA A 15 9.08 -10.02 4.25
CA ALA A 15 10.02 -9.82 5.35
C ALA A 15 9.96 -8.38 5.88
N ALA A 16 9.91 -7.37 5.00
CA ALA A 16 9.75 -5.98 5.38
C ALA A 16 8.42 -5.72 6.11
N LEU A 17 7.31 -6.24 5.61
CA LEU A 17 5.98 -6.08 6.22
C LEU A 17 5.86 -6.73 7.62
N ARG A 18 6.72 -7.70 7.96
CA ARG A 18 6.75 -8.29 9.31
C ARG A 18 7.43 -7.42 10.36
N VAL A 19 8.21 -6.42 9.94
CA VAL A 19 9.04 -5.61 10.86
C VAL A 19 8.79 -4.11 10.74
N LEU A 20 8.46 -3.62 9.54
CA LEU A 20 8.18 -2.21 9.27
C LEU A 20 6.68 -1.94 9.36
N PRO A 21 6.24 -0.85 10.02
CA PRO A 21 4.84 -0.46 10.02
C PRO A 21 4.35 -0.07 8.62
N VAL A 22 5.22 0.56 7.83
CA VAL A 22 4.94 0.99 6.45
C VAL A 22 6.08 0.54 5.56
N SER A 23 5.76 0.00 4.39
CA SER A 23 6.72 -0.35 3.34
C SER A 23 6.34 0.34 2.05
N VAL A 24 7.31 0.92 1.35
CA VAL A 24 7.10 1.59 0.06
C VAL A 24 7.68 0.72 -1.04
N LEU A 25 6.88 0.40 -2.05
CA LEU A 25 7.33 -0.33 -3.24
C LEU A 25 7.43 0.63 -4.43
N THR A 26 8.66 0.93 -4.84
CA THR A 26 8.95 1.77 -6.01
C THR A 26 9.51 0.95 -7.17
N GLY A 27 9.40 1.46 -8.39
CA GLY A 27 10.02 0.84 -9.57
C GLY A 27 9.43 1.37 -10.87
N ALA A 28 10.06 1.08 -12.00
CA ALA A 28 9.65 1.56 -13.32
C ALA A 28 8.20 1.17 -13.68
N ARG A 29 7.59 1.89 -14.62
CA ARG A 29 6.25 1.58 -15.13
C ARG A 29 6.23 0.16 -15.73
N GLN A 30 5.09 -0.53 -15.62
CA GLN A 30 4.88 -1.88 -16.20
C GLN A 30 5.82 -2.99 -15.69
N THR A 31 6.38 -2.85 -14.49
CA THR A 31 7.22 -3.89 -13.84
C THR A 31 6.45 -4.89 -12.97
N GLY A 32 5.12 -4.81 -12.94
CA GLY A 32 4.27 -5.76 -12.20
C GLY A 32 4.19 -5.53 -10.69
N LYS A 33 4.42 -4.29 -10.23
CA LYS A 33 4.32 -3.88 -8.82
C LYS A 33 2.93 -4.17 -8.24
N THR A 34 1.87 -3.67 -8.87
CA THR A 34 0.48 -3.90 -8.42
C THR A 34 0.19 -5.39 -8.27
N THR A 35 0.59 -6.21 -9.24
CA THR A 35 0.40 -7.65 -9.16
C THR A 35 1.22 -8.31 -8.04
N LEU A 36 2.42 -7.79 -7.74
CA LEU A 36 3.21 -8.26 -6.59
C LEU A 36 2.47 -7.96 -5.28
N ILE A 37 1.99 -6.73 -5.10
CA ILE A 37 1.33 -6.31 -3.86
C ILE A 37 0.00 -7.07 -3.66
N GLN A 38 -0.76 -7.30 -4.74
CA GLN A 38 -2.01 -8.07 -4.71
C GLN A 38 -1.80 -9.56 -4.42
N SER A 39 -0.59 -10.11 -4.62
CA SER A 39 -0.26 -11.50 -4.28
C SER A 39 0.05 -11.73 -2.79
N ILE A 40 0.10 -10.66 -1.99
CA ILE A 40 0.42 -10.75 -0.56
C ILE A 40 -0.78 -11.31 0.22
N THR A 41 -0.50 -12.21 1.15
CA THR A 41 -1.48 -12.81 2.07
C THR A 41 -1.17 -12.42 3.52
N PRO A 42 -2.18 -12.12 4.35
CA PRO A 42 -3.61 -12.02 4.02
C PRO A 42 -3.90 -10.86 3.06
N ALA A 43 -5.04 -10.94 2.37
CA ALA A 43 -5.49 -9.88 1.47
C ALA A 43 -5.65 -8.56 2.24
N ARG A 44 -5.33 -7.46 1.57
CA ARG A 44 -5.30 -6.10 2.12
C ARG A 44 -6.30 -5.26 1.35
N ALA A 45 -6.91 -4.28 2.01
CA ALA A 45 -7.68 -3.27 1.29
C ALA A 45 -6.76 -2.61 0.25
N TYR A 46 -7.27 -2.40 -0.96
CA TYR A 46 -6.50 -1.82 -2.05
C TYR A 46 -7.22 -0.57 -2.54
N PHE A 47 -6.51 0.57 -2.50
CA PHE A 47 -7.00 1.84 -3.00
C PHE A 47 -5.97 2.42 -3.96
N THR A 48 -6.41 2.80 -5.16
CA THR A 48 -5.57 3.51 -6.12
C THR A 48 -6.00 4.97 -6.19
N LEU A 49 -5.03 5.89 -6.08
CA LEU A 49 -5.31 7.32 -6.19
C LEU A 49 -5.53 7.78 -7.65
N ASP A 50 -5.45 6.87 -8.63
CA ASP A 50 -5.95 7.13 -9.98
C ASP A 50 -7.50 7.17 -10.03
N GLU A 51 -8.18 6.55 -9.06
CA GLU A 51 -9.64 6.66 -8.92
C GLU A 51 -10.02 7.99 -8.27
N LEU A 52 -10.83 8.79 -8.96
CA LEU A 52 -11.18 10.15 -8.51
C LEU A 52 -11.79 10.18 -7.09
N GLY A 53 -12.68 9.23 -6.78
CA GLY A 53 -13.30 9.15 -5.45
C GLY A 53 -12.29 8.86 -4.34
N VAL A 54 -11.32 7.98 -4.61
CA VAL A 54 -10.22 7.66 -3.68
C VAL A 54 -9.30 8.87 -3.49
N LEU A 55 -8.97 9.57 -4.59
CA LEU A 55 -8.15 10.78 -4.53
C LEU A 55 -8.83 11.87 -3.71
N GLU A 56 -10.11 12.16 -3.97
CA GLU A 56 -10.88 13.13 -3.19
C GLU A 56 -10.96 12.75 -1.71
N GLN A 57 -11.15 11.47 -1.41
CA GLN A 57 -11.14 10.97 -0.04
C GLN A 57 -9.78 11.16 0.63
N ALA A 58 -8.68 10.85 -0.07
CA ALA A 58 -7.32 11.05 0.41
C ALA A 58 -7.00 12.52 0.70
N GLU A 59 -7.55 13.45 -0.08
CA GLU A 59 -7.33 14.89 0.10
C GLU A 59 -8.20 15.49 1.19
N ARG A 60 -9.48 15.11 1.27
CA ARG A 60 -10.46 15.70 2.20
C ARG A 60 -10.50 15.02 3.56
N ASN A 61 -10.42 13.69 3.59
CA ASN A 61 -10.52 12.90 4.82
C ASN A 61 -9.61 11.66 4.77
N PRO A 62 -8.27 11.85 4.79
CA PRO A 62 -7.31 10.76 4.63
C PRO A 62 -7.42 9.70 5.74
N ASP A 63 -7.83 10.08 6.95
CA ASP A 63 -7.95 9.14 8.07
C ASP A 63 -9.04 8.08 7.81
N SER A 64 -10.09 8.43 7.07
CA SER A 64 -11.13 7.48 6.67
C SER A 64 -10.63 6.40 5.70
N LEU A 65 -9.68 6.75 4.82
CA LEU A 65 -9.06 5.81 3.89
C LEU A 65 -8.17 4.79 4.64
N LEU A 66 -7.59 5.23 5.76
CA LEU A 66 -6.73 4.44 6.64
C LEU A 66 -7.51 3.68 7.72
N ALA A 67 -8.83 3.74 7.75
CA ALA A 67 -9.64 2.99 8.72
C ALA A 67 -9.60 1.48 8.44
N THR A 68 -9.42 1.07 7.18
CA THR A 68 -9.51 -0.32 6.71
C THR A 68 -8.14 -1.01 6.64
N ARG A 69 -7.43 -1.08 7.78
CA ARG A 69 -6.09 -1.69 7.85
C ARG A 69 -6.17 -3.22 7.97
N PRO A 70 -5.27 -3.99 7.32
CA PRO A 70 -4.12 -3.54 6.55
C PRO A 70 -4.49 -3.02 5.15
N VAL A 71 -3.83 -1.94 4.71
CA VAL A 71 -4.15 -1.24 3.44
C VAL A 71 -2.95 -1.12 2.50
N ASN A 72 -3.22 -1.17 1.19
CA ASN A 72 -2.31 -0.84 0.10
C ASN A 72 -2.82 0.44 -0.59
N LEU A 73 -1.92 1.41 -0.73
CA LEU A 73 -2.19 2.69 -1.39
C LEU A 73 -1.33 2.75 -2.65
N ASP A 74 -1.95 2.77 -3.82
CA ASP A 74 -1.25 2.89 -5.11
C ASP A 74 -1.25 4.33 -5.62
N GLU A 75 -0.20 4.70 -6.35
CA GLU A 75 0.00 6.05 -6.90
C GLU A 75 -0.04 7.18 -5.84
N VAL A 76 0.49 6.91 -4.64
CA VAL A 76 0.47 7.81 -3.47
C VAL A 76 1.03 9.21 -3.74
N GLN A 77 1.91 9.37 -4.73
CA GLN A 77 2.45 10.67 -5.13
C GLN A 77 1.39 11.63 -5.66
N ARG A 78 0.18 11.16 -6.01
CA ARG A 78 -0.95 12.01 -6.36
C ARG A 78 -1.50 12.82 -5.19
N ALA A 79 -1.39 12.31 -3.96
CA ALA A 79 -1.78 13.05 -2.75
C ALA A 79 -0.66 12.99 -1.70
N PRO A 80 0.45 13.73 -1.86
CA PRO A 80 1.59 13.66 -0.95
C PRO A 80 1.24 13.97 0.52
N ARG A 81 0.21 14.78 0.75
CA ARG A 81 -0.28 15.12 2.10
C ARG A 81 -0.86 13.93 2.85
N LEU A 82 -1.29 12.87 2.16
CA LEU A 82 -1.75 11.60 2.75
C LEU A 82 -0.69 10.98 3.67
N LEU A 83 0.60 11.19 3.38
CA LEU A 83 1.70 10.66 4.20
C LEU A 83 1.69 11.20 5.63
N LEU A 84 1.15 12.41 5.87
CA LEU A 84 0.97 12.94 7.23
C LEU A 84 -0.07 12.13 8.01
N ALA A 85 -1.16 11.73 7.36
CA ALA A 85 -2.18 10.88 7.97
C ALA A 85 -1.65 9.47 8.23
N VAL A 86 -0.89 8.89 7.29
CA VAL A 86 -0.20 7.61 7.48
C VAL A 86 0.71 7.67 8.70
N LYS A 87 1.53 8.72 8.83
CA LYS A 87 2.38 8.93 10.01
C LYS A 87 1.56 8.97 11.30
N ARG A 88 0.50 9.77 11.36
CA ARG A 88 -0.37 9.83 12.56
C ARG A 88 -0.98 8.46 12.90
N ALA A 89 -1.48 7.73 11.90
CA ALA A 89 -2.07 6.41 12.09
C ALA A 89 -1.06 5.38 12.60
N VAL A 90 0.21 5.47 12.16
CA VAL A 90 1.30 4.63 12.67
C VAL A 90 1.69 5.02 14.09
N ASP A 91 1.79 6.33 14.39
CA ASP A 91 2.14 6.85 15.71
C ASP A 91 1.09 6.45 16.77
N LEU A 92 -0.20 6.46 16.41
CA LEU A 92 -1.31 6.05 17.30
C LEU A 92 -1.30 4.54 17.60
N ARG A 93 -0.99 3.70 16.61
CA ARG A 93 -0.96 2.24 16.76
C ARG A 93 0.09 1.61 15.87
N ARG A 94 1.29 1.46 16.42
CA ARG A 94 2.43 0.90 15.70
C ARG A 94 2.32 -0.61 15.59
N ARG A 95 1.79 -1.10 14.47
CA ARG A 95 1.77 -2.51 14.07
C ARG A 95 2.47 -2.70 12.74
N ALA A 96 3.23 -3.78 12.60
CA ALA A 96 3.99 -4.07 11.39
C ALA A 96 3.05 -4.40 10.22
N GLY A 97 3.32 -3.80 9.06
CA GLY A 97 2.62 -4.07 7.82
C GLY A 97 1.11 -3.83 7.89
N GLU A 98 0.65 -2.75 8.52
CA GLU A 98 -0.76 -2.36 8.57
C GLU A 98 -1.07 -1.08 7.82
#